data_AF-A0A166A8Y8-F1
#
_entry.id   AF-A0A166A8Y8-F1
#
_cell.length_a   1.000
_cell.length_b   1.000
_cell.length_c   1.000
_cell.angle_alpha   90.00
_cell.angle_beta   90.00
_cell.angle_gamma   90.00
#
_symmetry.space_group_name_H-M   'P 1'
#
loop_
_entity.id
_entity.type
_entity.pdbx_description
1 polymer ?
#
loop_
_entity_poly.entity_id
_entity_poly.type
_entity_poly.pdbx_seq_one_letter_code
_entity_poly.pdbx_strand_id
1 'polypeptide(L)'
;ASTYGGGGGKVIPIPSGSTFSGRSVGGGTRSSIYGTSTYGSGYPVSYSCRDVYACGFPYYYWPVVYPVGENGGHEGAYGDTSNTTRPGGPMAMATFISNSDNTMFWIIADNSTVAALITTIDTNCTSYLSSASSSSPVPLSAVSSTSAPQPEQAVEYYRASSVVLSLAGYNNSVGPNTPFPSTTNAVLLSCMNYTIGESVPLVNGGASSWSSPTMCMLCV
;
A
#
# COMPACT_ATOMS: atom_id res chain seq x y z
N ALA A 1 -5.82 0.27 -13.20
CA ALA A 1 -5.77 -0.93 -12.34
C ALA A 1 -7.19 -1.36 -12.02
N SER A 2 -7.43 -2.63 -11.75
CA SER A 2 -8.77 -3.15 -11.39
C SER A 2 -8.71 -3.93 -10.08
N THR A 3 -9.76 -3.80 -9.25
CA THR A 3 -9.96 -4.69 -8.11
C THR A 3 -10.19 -6.12 -8.60
N TYR A 4 -9.78 -7.11 -7.82
CA TYR A 4 -9.86 -8.55 -8.18
C TYR A 4 -9.13 -8.95 -9.49
N GLY A 5 -8.37 -8.04 -10.11
CA GLY A 5 -7.57 -8.36 -11.30
C GLY A 5 -6.41 -9.31 -10.98
N GLY A 6 -6.00 -10.15 -11.92
CA GLY A 6 -4.88 -11.09 -11.70
C GLY A 6 -3.50 -10.43 -11.61
N GLY A 7 -3.38 -9.20 -12.12
CA GLY A 7 -2.09 -8.50 -12.22
C GLY A 7 -1.23 -9.03 -13.37
N GLY A 8 0.10 -9.01 -13.17
CA GLY A 8 1.08 -9.53 -14.11
C GLY A 8 1.67 -8.48 -15.05
N GLY A 9 1.79 -8.86 -16.32
CA GLY A 9 2.44 -8.03 -17.35
C GLY A 9 3.94 -8.29 -17.47
N LYS A 10 4.53 -7.73 -18.52
CA LYS A 10 5.97 -7.84 -18.76
C LYS A 10 6.73 -6.96 -17.79
N VAL A 11 7.80 -7.51 -17.21
CA VAL A 11 8.79 -6.71 -16.48
C VAL A 11 9.52 -5.83 -17.48
N ILE A 12 9.42 -4.51 -17.32
CA ILE A 12 10.10 -3.52 -18.17
C ILE A 12 10.93 -2.56 -17.31
N PRO A 13 12.02 -1.99 -17.84
CA PRO A 13 12.71 -0.90 -17.17
C PRO A 13 11.88 0.40 -17.28
N ILE A 14 11.90 1.20 -16.23
CA ILE A 14 11.37 2.57 -16.24
C ILE A 14 12.22 3.40 -17.21
N PRO A 15 11.63 4.07 -18.23
CA PRO A 15 12.36 4.88 -19.19
C PRO A 15 13.10 6.06 -18.56
N SER A 16 14.15 6.50 -19.27
CA SER A 16 14.88 7.72 -18.96
C SER A 16 13.97 8.94 -18.88
N GLY A 17 14.23 9.83 -17.93
CA GLY A 17 13.44 11.05 -17.71
C GLY A 17 12.23 10.88 -16.77
N SER A 18 11.95 9.65 -16.32
CA SER A 18 10.96 9.38 -15.27
C SER A 18 11.61 9.20 -13.89
N THR A 19 10.85 9.46 -12.82
CA THR A 19 11.26 9.10 -11.45
C THR A 19 11.57 7.60 -11.39
N PHE A 20 12.70 7.24 -10.76
CA PHE A 20 13.21 5.86 -10.69
C PHE A 20 13.61 5.24 -12.04
N SER A 21 13.96 6.06 -13.04
CA SER A 21 14.55 5.62 -14.31
C SER A 21 15.56 4.48 -14.12
N GLY A 22 15.44 3.44 -14.96
CA GLY A 22 16.30 2.25 -14.95
C GLY A 22 15.84 1.13 -14.02
N ARG A 23 14.97 1.39 -13.03
CA ARG A 23 14.40 0.32 -12.19
C ARG A 23 13.38 -0.52 -12.96
N SER A 24 13.19 -1.78 -12.56
CA SER A 24 12.19 -2.67 -13.18
C SER A 24 10.79 -2.44 -12.62
N VAL A 25 9.76 -2.55 -13.47
CA VAL A 25 8.36 -2.43 -13.08
C VAL A 25 7.51 -3.52 -13.73
N GLY A 26 6.47 -3.99 -13.02
CA GLY A 26 5.52 -5.01 -13.50
C GLY A 26 5.89 -6.45 -13.14
N GLY A 27 5.07 -7.41 -13.60
CA GLY A 27 5.30 -8.84 -13.38
C GLY A 27 4.80 -9.40 -12.04
N GLY A 28 4.46 -8.56 -11.07
CA GLY A 28 3.79 -8.98 -9.85
C GLY A 28 2.36 -9.45 -10.12
N THR A 29 1.97 -10.58 -9.55
CA THR A 29 0.62 -11.16 -9.70
C THR A 29 -0.11 -11.20 -8.36
N ARG A 30 -1.42 -11.45 -8.41
CA ARG A 30 -2.28 -11.67 -7.24
C ARG A 30 -1.72 -12.76 -6.30
N SER A 31 -1.12 -13.81 -6.85
CA SER A 31 -0.56 -14.93 -6.06
C SER A 31 0.62 -14.57 -5.16
N SER A 32 1.27 -13.42 -5.39
CA SER A 32 2.48 -13.00 -4.67
C SER A 32 2.31 -11.68 -3.92
N ILE A 33 1.07 -11.23 -3.70
CA ILE A 33 0.78 -9.91 -3.10
C ILE A 33 1.07 -9.85 -1.61
N TYR A 34 0.91 -10.97 -0.89
CA TYR A 34 1.03 -11.02 0.55
C TYR A 34 2.51 -10.89 0.93
N GLY A 35 2.76 -10.10 1.97
CA GLY A 35 4.05 -9.86 2.53
C GLY A 35 4.11 -10.44 3.93
N THR A 36 4.54 -9.59 4.86
CA THR A 36 4.64 -9.86 6.29
C THR A 36 4.41 -8.55 7.04
N SER A 37 4.58 -8.53 8.36
CA SER A 37 4.64 -7.31 9.17
C SER A 37 5.90 -6.46 8.96
N THR A 38 6.84 -6.90 8.11
CA THR A 38 8.13 -6.22 7.88
C THR A 38 8.09 -5.38 6.60
N TYR A 39 8.48 -4.11 6.70
CA TYR A 39 8.60 -3.22 5.54
C TYR A 39 9.62 -3.77 4.55
N GLY A 40 9.25 -3.79 3.26
CA GLY A 40 10.03 -4.42 2.20
C GLY A 40 9.70 -5.87 1.92
N SER A 41 8.70 -6.44 2.59
CA SER A 41 8.15 -7.75 2.25
C SER A 41 7.13 -7.68 1.09
N GLY A 42 6.73 -8.86 0.58
CA GLY A 42 5.75 -8.98 -0.51
C GLY A 42 6.33 -8.71 -1.90
N TYR A 43 7.65 -8.74 -2.05
CA TYR A 43 8.30 -8.72 -3.36
C TYR A 43 8.29 -10.14 -3.97
N PRO A 44 7.90 -10.31 -5.24
CA PRO A 44 7.98 -11.60 -5.92
C PRO A 44 9.43 -12.10 -6.00
N VAL A 45 9.63 -13.41 -5.99
CA VAL A 45 10.95 -14.06 -6.09
C VAL A 45 11.77 -13.66 -7.34
N SER A 46 11.11 -13.15 -8.37
CA SER A 46 11.75 -12.63 -9.59
C SER A 46 12.49 -11.31 -9.38
N TYR A 47 12.28 -10.65 -8.24
CA TYR A 47 13.00 -9.44 -7.83
C TYR A 47 14.11 -9.82 -6.84
N SER A 48 15.37 -9.68 -7.27
CA SER A 48 16.53 -9.84 -6.41
C SER A 48 17.06 -8.47 -5.99
N CYS A 49 16.66 -7.99 -4.82
CA CYS A 49 17.14 -6.73 -4.28
C CYS A 49 17.30 -6.83 -2.77
N ARG A 50 18.36 -6.19 -2.25
CA ARG A 50 18.78 -6.28 -0.83
C ARG A 50 18.02 -5.31 0.07
N ASP A 51 17.43 -4.28 -0.52
CA ASP A 51 16.72 -3.20 0.15
C ASP A 51 15.63 -2.68 -0.79
N VAL A 52 14.47 -2.34 -0.21
CA VAL A 52 13.33 -1.68 -0.85
C VAL A 52 13.79 -0.53 -1.73
N TYR A 53 14.75 0.26 -1.22
CA TYR A 53 15.30 1.43 -1.90
C TYR A 53 16.06 1.14 -3.19
N ALA A 54 16.52 -0.09 -3.41
CA ALA A 54 17.12 -0.53 -4.67
C ALA A 54 16.17 -1.39 -5.51
N CYS A 55 15.05 -1.83 -4.93
CA CYS A 55 14.06 -2.63 -5.62
C CYS A 55 13.30 -1.82 -6.68
N GLY A 56 12.84 -2.53 -7.70
CA GLY A 56 11.84 -2.03 -8.63
C GLY A 56 10.42 -2.07 -8.05
N PHE A 57 9.42 -1.98 -8.92
CA PHE A 57 8.01 -1.91 -8.54
C PHE A 57 7.23 -3.04 -9.22
N PRO A 58 7.19 -4.25 -8.66
CA PRO A 58 6.54 -5.41 -9.28
C PRO A 58 5.07 -5.15 -9.65
N TYR A 59 4.44 -4.22 -8.93
CA TYR A 59 3.04 -3.88 -9.07
C TYR A 59 2.79 -2.47 -9.61
N TYR A 60 3.80 -1.78 -10.14
CA TYR A 60 3.73 -0.37 -10.59
C TYR A 60 3.63 0.68 -9.49
N TYR A 61 3.18 0.31 -8.28
CA TYR A 61 3.02 1.24 -7.15
C TYR A 61 4.28 1.34 -6.31
N TRP A 62 4.50 2.52 -5.73
CA TRP A 62 5.64 2.78 -4.86
C TRP A 62 5.34 2.36 -3.42
N PRO A 63 6.35 1.90 -2.66
CA PRO A 63 6.20 1.59 -1.24
C PRO A 63 5.57 2.73 -0.43
N VAL A 64 4.85 2.36 0.63
CA VAL A 64 4.22 3.29 1.54
C VAL A 64 5.28 4.14 2.25
N VAL A 65 4.88 5.35 2.59
CA VAL A 65 5.70 6.32 3.32
C VAL A 65 4.92 6.75 4.54
N TYR A 66 5.60 6.78 5.67
CA TYR A 66 5.03 7.12 6.98
C TYR A 66 5.39 8.57 7.34
N PRO A 67 4.44 9.36 7.88
CA PRO A 67 4.66 10.76 8.28
C PRO A 67 5.33 10.85 9.65
N VAL A 68 6.42 10.10 9.84
CA VAL A 68 7.23 10.20 11.06
C VAL A 68 8.24 11.33 10.86
N GLY A 69 8.47 12.15 11.90
CA GLY A 69 9.31 13.34 11.79
C GLY A 69 10.70 13.09 11.18
N GLU A 70 11.38 14.17 10.77
CA GLU A 70 12.57 14.29 9.90
C GLU A 70 13.71 13.25 10.01
N ASN A 71 13.72 12.37 11.02
CA ASN A 71 14.78 11.39 11.28
C ASN A 71 14.31 9.92 11.39
N GLY A 72 13.02 9.61 11.17
CA GLY A 72 12.50 8.25 11.45
C GLY A 72 11.88 7.50 10.26
N GLY A 73 11.70 8.15 9.10
CA GLY A 73 10.75 7.68 8.09
C GLY A 73 11.39 7.23 6.79
N HIS A 74 10.72 6.30 6.11
CA HIS A 74 11.02 5.97 4.71
C HIS A 74 10.72 7.12 3.72
N GLU A 75 10.53 8.37 4.20
CA GLU A 75 10.31 9.59 3.42
C GLU A 75 11.47 9.95 2.47
N GLY A 76 12.65 9.34 2.61
CA GLY A 76 13.83 9.73 1.82
C GLY A 76 13.83 9.30 0.34
N ALA A 77 13.22 8.16 -0.03
CA ALA A 77 13.38 7.61 -1.39
C ALA A 77 12.13 7.66 -2.26
N TYR A 78 10.94 7.70 -1.66
CA TYR A 78 9.66 7.66 -2.40
C TYR A 78 8.86 8.97 -2.31
N GLY A 79 9.53 10.04 -1.88
CA GLY A 79 8.96 11.37 -1.66
C GLY A 79 8.10 11.46 -0.41
N ASP A 80 7.58 12.66 -0.16
CA ASP A 80 6.68 12.94 0.95
C ASP A 80 5.27 12.36 0.73
N THR A 81 4.45 12.39 1.78
CA THR A 81 3.07 11.88 1.77
C THR A 81 2.12 12.65 0.84
N SER A 82 2.44 13.89 0.47
CA SER A 82 1.67 14.72 -0.45
C SER A 82 2.10 14.61 -1.93
N ASN A 83 3.11 13.79 -2.24
CA ASN A 83 3.66 13.65 -3.58
C ASN A 83 2.62 13.12 -4.58
N THR A 84 2.19 13.98 -5.50
CA THR A 84 1.18 13.69 -6.53
C THR A 84 1.70 12.89 -7.72
N THR A 85 3.01 12.73 -7.87
CA THR A 85 3.63 11.93 -8.94
C THR A 85 3.55 10.43 -8.70
N ARG A 86 3.14 10.03 -7.48
CA ARG A 86 2.87 8.64 -7.11
C ARG A 86 1.79 8.02 -8.00
N PRO A 87 1.98 6.80 -8.52
CA PRO A 87 0.92 6.05 -9.16
C PRO A 87 -0.29 5.90 -8.22
N GLY A 88 -1.46 6.35 -8.67
CA GLY A 88 -2.67 6.36 -7.84
C GLY A 88 -2.84 7.58 -6.92
N GLY A 89 -1.92 8.55 -6.98
CA GLY A 89 -1.98 9.82 -6.27
C GLY A 89 -1.22 9.82 -4.94
N PRO A 90 -1.34 10.92 -4.16
CA PRO A 90 -0.66 11.08 -2.88
C PRO A 90 -1.08 10.00 -1.87
N MET A 91 -0.30 9.85 -0.81
CA MET A 91 -0.59 8.90 0.26
C MET A 91 -1.91 9.26 0.94
N ALA A 92 -2.72 8.25 1.20
CA ALA A 92 -3.98 8.36 1.92
C ALA A 92 -4.10 7.25 2.96
N MET A 93 -5.04 7.43 3.87
CA MET A 93 -5.43 6.43 4.84
C MET A 93 -6.95 6.29 4.96
N ALA A 94 -7.36 5.14 5.47
CA ALA A 94 -8.73 4.87 5.89
C ALA A 94 -8.72 4.14 7.24
N THR A 95 -9.71 4.44 8.06
CA THR A 95 -9.91 3.85 9.39
C THR A 95 -11.11 2.91 9.35
N PHE A 96 -10.93 1.67 9.81
CA PHE A 96 -11.99 0.67 9.93
C PHE A 96 -12.13 0.29 11.40
N ILE A 97 -13.35 0.35 11.92
CA ILE A 97 -13.63 0.15 13.34
C ILE A 97 -14.56 -1.04 13.49
N SER A 98 -14.21 -1.98 14.35
CA SER A 98 -15.07 -3.11 14.72
C SER A 98 -16.35 -2.64 15.40
N ASN A 99 -17.50 -3.16 14.97
CA ASN A 99 -18.81 -2.87 15.58
C ASN A 99 -19.03 -3.56 16.94
N SER A 100 -18.15 -4.48 17.34
CA SER A 100 -18.34 -5.30 18.54
C SER A 100 -17.46 -4.88 19.71
N ASP A 101 -16.25 -4.39 19.44
CA ASP A 101 -15.24 -4.11 20.47
C ASP A 101 -14.42 -2.83 20.20
N ASN A 102 -14.79 -2.05 19.17
CA ASN A 102 -14.08 -0.84 18.75
C ASN A 102 -12.59 -1.05 18.39
N THR A 103 -12.16 -2.29 18.10
CA THR A 103 -10.84 -2.53 17.52
C THR A 103 -10.69 -1.70 16.24
N MET A 104 -9.60 -0.93 16.14
CA MET A 104 -9.36 -0.01 15.05
C MET A 104 -8.21 -0.49 14.16
N PHE A 105 -8.50 -0.58 12.87
CA PHE A 105 -7.52 -0.90 11.83
C PHE A 105 -7.34 0.31 10.92
N TRP A 106 -6.14 0.47 10.40
CA TRP A 106 -5.84 1.47 9.39
C TRP A 106 -5.31 0.81 8.13
N ILE A 107 -5.71 1.36 6.99
CA ILE A 107 -5.08 1.06 5.71
C ILE A 107 -4.36 2.30 5.25
N ILE A 108 -3.12 2.13 4.79
CA ILE A 108 -2.33 3.20 4.17
C ILE A 108 -1.87 2.72 2.79
N ALA A 109 -2.11 3.54 1.77
CA ALA A 109 -1.68 3.32 0.38
C ALA A 109 -1.76 4.64 -0.41
N ASP A 110 -1.61 4.59 -1.74
CA ASP A 110 -2.01 5.70 -2.61
C ASP A 110 -3.53 5.96 -2.56
N ASN A 111 -3.94 7.20 -2.80
CA ASN A 111 -5.34 7.65 -2.70
C ASN A 111 -6.33 6.76 -3.49
N SER A 112 -5.99 6.40 -4.73
CA SER A 112 -6.85 5.58 -5.57
C SER A 112 -7.03 4.16 -5.01
N THR A 113 -5.96 3.59 -4.45
CA THR A 113 -5.99 2.26 -3.82
C THR A 113 -6.80 2.28 -2.54
N VAL A 114 -6.65 3.31 -1.69
CA VAL A 114 -7.47 3.46 -0.48
C VAL A 114 -8.95 3.57 -0.84
N ALA A 115 -9.30 4.39 -1.83
CA ALA A 115 -10.69 4.55 -2.29
C ALA A 115 -11.31 3.22 -2.77
N ALA A 116 -10.53 2.43 -3.52
CA ALA A 116 -10.96 1.12 -3.98
C ALA A 116 -11.13 0.13 -2.83
N LEU A 117 -10.19 0.13 -1.88
CA LEU A 117 -10.22 -0.78 -0.73
C LEU A 117 -11.37 -0.48 0.22
N ILE A 118 -11.71 0.80 0.47
CA ILE A 118 -12.91 1.20 1.22
C ILE A 118 -14.14 0.51 0.65
N THR A 119 -14.38 0.67 -0.66
CA THR A 119 -15.54 0.05 -1.33
C THR A 119 -15.58 -1.46 -1.12
N THR A 120 -14.45 -2.14 -1.32
CA THR A 120 -14.41 -3.62 -1.24
C THR A 120 -14.50 -4.14 0.19
N ILE A 121 -13.93 -3.44 1.17
CA ILE A 121 -13.97 -3.82 2.58
C ILE A 121 -15.36 -3.54 3.15
N ASP A 122 -15.96 -2.40 2.83
CA ASP A 122 -17.34 -2.12 3.21
C ASP A 122 -18.28 -3.18 2.63
N THR A 123 -18.07 -3.61 1.39
CA THR A 123 -18.93 -4.65 0.77
C THR A 123 -18.76 -6.02 1.43
N ASN A 124 -17.53 -6.47 1.68
CA ASN A 124 -17.27 -7.84 2.15
C ASN A 124 -17.29 -7.99 3.68
N CYS A 125 -16.97 -6.92 4.41
CA CYS A 125 -16.83 -6.92 5.87
C CYS A 125 -17.92 -6.12 6.59
N THR A 126 -18.98 -5.67 5.88
CA THR A 126 -20.05 -4.80 6.42
C THR A 126 -20.57 -5.24 7.79
N SER A 127 -20.77 -6.56 8.00
CA SER A 127 -21.33 -7.12 9.23
C SER A 127 -20.45 -6.96 10.46
N TYR A 128 -19.17 -6.61 10.27
CA TYR A 128 -18.17 -6.45 11.33
C TYR A 128 -17.75 -4.99 11.51
N LEU A 129 -18.24 -4.08 10.65
CA LEU A 129 -17.84 -2.68 10.62
C LEU A 129 -18.83 -1.81 11.36
N SER A 130 -18.29 -0.90 12.17
CA SER A 130 -19.00 0.23 12.75
C SER A 130 -19.27 1.27 11.68
N SER A 131 -20.41 1.97 11.80
CA SER A 131 -20.76 3.11 10.94
C SER A 131 -19.81 4.30 11.07
N ALA A 132 -18.93 4.31 12.07
CA ALA A 132 -17.86 5.27 12.24
C ALA A 132 -16.61 4.98 11.36
N SER A 133 -16.61 3.89 10.60
CA SER A 133 -15.54 3.57 9.64
C SER A 133 -15.50 4.58 8.48
N SER A 134 -14.33 4.74 7.86
CA SER A 134 -14.12 5.68 6.77
C SER A 134 -14.87 5.28 5.51
N SER A 135 -15.69 6.20 4.99
CA SER A 135 -16.36 6.07 3.68
C SER A 135 -15.61 6.77 2.54
N SER A 136 -14.49 7.43 2.83
CA SER A 136 -13.64 8.11 1.86
C SER A 136 -12.18 8.19 2.34
N PRO A 137 -11.19 8.25 1.43
CA PRO A 137 -9.79 8.39 1.82
C PRO A 137 -9.52 9.71 2.54
N VAL A 138 -8.68 9.66 3.57
CA VAL A 138 -8.14 10.84 4.25
C VAL A 138 -6.70 11.04 3.79
N PRO A 139 -6.30 12.22 3.27
CA PRO A 139 -4.92 12.49 2.91
C PRO A 139 -3.98 12.27 4.10
N LEU A 140 -2.93 11.48 3.93
CA LEU A 140 -2.02 11.16 5.04
C LEU A 140 -1.24 12.39 5.51
N SER A 141 -1.00 13.36 4.62
CA SER A 141 -0.39 14.65 4.94
C SER A 141 -1.24 15.53 5.86
N ALA A 142 -2.54 15.26 5.98
CA ALA A 142 -3.44 15.98 6.88
C ALA A 142 -3.52 15.35 8.28
N VAL A 143 -2.85 14.21 8.50
CA VAL A 143 -2.87 13.47 9.76
C VAL A 143 -1.62 13.84 10.55
N SER A 144 -1.79 14.19 11.83
CA SER A 144 -0.65 14.52 12.68
C SER A 144 0.25 13.29 12.86
N SER A 145 1.56 13.49 12.92
CA SER A 145 2.55 12.41 13.10
C SER A 145 2.33 11.57 14.35
N THR A 146 1.72 12.15 15.40
CA THR A 146 1.35 11.47 16.64
C THR A 146 0.10 10.58 16.53
N SER A 147 -0.71 10.80 15.50
CA SER A 147 -1.98 10.09 15.25
C SER A 147 -1.89 9.19 14.02
N ALA A 148 -0.85 9.38 13.21
CA ALA A 148 -0.57 8.54 12.07
C ALA A 148 -0.04 7.17 12.52
N PRO A 149 -0.47 6.07 11.88
CA PRO A 149 0.03 4.74 12.21
C PRO A 149 1.54 4.68 12.00
N GLN A 150 2.25 4.05 12.94
CA GLN A 150 3.70 3.86 12.84
C GLN A 150 4.02 2.52 12.14
N PRO A 151 5.23 2.35 11.57
CA PRO A 151 5.66 1.07 11.00
C PRO A 151 5.53 -0.10 11.98
N GLU A 152 5.73 0.14 13.27
CA GLU A 152 5.63 -0.86 14.33
C GLU A 152 4.20 -1.41 14.49
N GLN A 153 3.21 -0.69 13.97
CA GLN A 153 1.80 -1.07 14.04
C GLN A 153 1.38 -1.88 12.81
N ALA A 154 2.29 -2.12 11.86
CA ALA A 154 2.02 -2.88 10.66
C ALA A 154 1.71 -4.34 11.00
N VAL A 155 0.51 -4.76 10.62
CA VAL A 155 0.07 -6.16 10.70
C VAL A 155 0.58 -6.92 9.48
N GLU A 156 0.35 -6.35 8.29
CA GLU A 156 0.67 -7.00 7.02
C GLU A 156 0.89 -5.94 5.94
N TYR A 157 2.00 -6.08 5.21
CA TYR A 157 2.26 -5.36 3.97
C TYR A 157 1.77 -6.15 2.78
N TYR A 158 1.22 -5.47 1.79
CA TYR A 158 0.78 -6.07 0.54
C TYR A 158 1.43 -5.35 -0.64
N ARG A 159 1.45 -6.04 -1.78
CA ARG A 159 1.82 -5.46 -3.08
C ARG A 159 3.22 -4.83 -3.00
N ALA A 160 4.20 -5.59 -2.51
CA ALA A 160 5.57 -5.13 -2.29
C ALA A 160 5.65 -3.85 -1.42
N SER A 161 4.99 -3.89 -0.25
CA SER A 161 4.94 -2.79 0.72
C SER A 161 4.33 -1.47 0.22
N SER A 162 3.53 -1.50 -0.85
CA SER A 162 2.81 -0.32 -1.35
C SER A 162 1.39 -0.20 -0.81
N VAL A 163 0.96 -1.15 0.02
CA VAL A 163 -0.24 -1.10 0.86
C VAL A 163 0.12 -1.70 2.21
N VAL A 164 -0.41 -1.16 3.29
CA VAL A 164 -0.24 -1.73 4.64
C VAL A 164 -1.56 -1.75 5.39
N LEU A 165 -1.82 -2.87 6.06
CA LEU A 165 -2.83 -2.98 7.11
C LEU A 165 -2.13 -2.80 8.46
N SER A 166 -2.60 -1.86 9.26
CA SER A 166 -2.07 -1.55 10.59
C SER A 166 -3.15 -1.69 11.66
N LEU A 167 -2.74 -1.95 12.90
CA LEU A 167 -3.63 -2.15 14.04
C LEU A 167 -3.33 -1.15 15.17
N ALA A 168 -4.36 -0.45 15.63
CA ALA A 168 -4.24 0.45 16.77
C ALA A 168 -3.81 -0.30 18.05
N GLY A 169 -2.81 0.25 18.75
CA GLY A 169 -2.28 -0.36 19.98
C GLY A 169 -1.38 -1.59 19.76
N TYR A 170 -1.16 -2.03 18.52
CA TYR A 170 -0.17 -3.07 18.22
C TYR A 170 1.24 -2.47 18.12
N ASN A 171 2.24 -3.23 18.54
CA ASN A 171 3.65 -2.86 18.45
C ASN A 171 4.48 -4.12 18.16
N ASN A 172 5.07 -4.18 16.97
CA ASN A 172 5.88 -5.29 16.48
C ASN A 172 7.40 -5.04 16.60
N SER A 173 7.86 -4.04 17.37
CA SER A 173 9.28 -3.68 17.51
C SER A 173 10.18 -4.83 17.99
N VAL A 174 9.59 -5.83 18.67
CA VAL A 174 10.33 -7.02 19.14
C VAL A 174 10.59 -8.05 18.04
N GLY A 175 10.01 -7.86 16.85
CA GLY A 175 10.33 -8.61 15.63
C GLY A 175 9.12 -9.16 14.88
N PRO A 176 9.38 -9.80 13.72
CA PRO A 176 8.36 -10.54 12.99
C PRO A 176 7.84 -11.68 13.88
N ASN A 177 6.51 -11.90 13.85
CA ASN A 177 5.76 -12.83 14.74
C ASN A 177 5.44 -12.30 16.14
N THR A 178 5.45 -10.99 16.37
CA THR A 178 4.89 -10.43 17.60
C THR A 178 3.40 -10.81 17.70
N PRO A 179 2.93 -11.41 18.81
CA PRO A 179 1.52 -11.77 18.96
C PRO A 179 0.62 -10.53 18.93
N PHE A 180 -0.55 -10.66 18.29
CA PHE A 180 -1.55 -9.60 18.39
C PHE A 180 -2.06 -9.47 19.83
N PRO A 181 -2.46 -8.26 20.27
CA PRO A 181 -3.13 -8.06 21.54
C PRO A 181 -4.34 -8.98 21.67
N SER A 182 -4.59 -9.54 22.85
CA SER A 182 -5.73 -10.45 23.08
C SER A 182 -7.10 -9.80 22.86
N THR A 183 -7.14 -8.47 22.84
CA THR A 183 -8.32 -7.65 22.56
C THR A 183 -8.58 -7.45 21.06
N THR A 184 -7.72 -7.98 20.19
CA THR A 184 -7.84 -7.79 18.74
C THR A 184 -9.05 -8.55 18.21
N ASN A 185 -9.93 -7.86 17.47
CA ASN A 185 -10.99 -8.51 16.73
C ASN A 185 -10.43 -9.37 15.58
N ALA A 186 -10.24 -10.67 15.84
CA ALA A 186 -9.71 -11.60 14.86
C ALA A 186 -10.62 -11.79 13.63
N VAL A 187 -11.93 -11.61 13.79
CA VAL A 187 -12.91 -11.78 12.70
C VAL A 187 -12.79 -10.64 11.69
N LEU A 188 -12.80 -9.39 12.16
CA LEU A 188 -12.61 -8.22 11.31
C LEU A 188 -11.21 -8.23 10.67
N LEU A 189 -10.17 -8.55 11.45
CA LEU A 189 -8.81 -8.68 10.94
C LEU A 189 -8.74 -9.69 9.79
N SER A 190 -9.32 -10.89 9.97
CA SER A 190 -9.33 -11.92 8.94
C SER A 190 -10.10 -11.47 7.70
N CYS A 191 -11.25 -10.80 7.88
CA CYS A 191 -12.05 -10.29 6.78
C CYS A 191 -11.29 -9.24 5.96
N MET A 192 -10.65 -8.28 6.64
CA MET A 192 -9.85 -7.24 5.99
C MET A 192 -8.63 -7.83 5.28
N ASN A 193 -7.85 -8.69 5.96
CA ASN A 193 -6.65 -9.32 5.38
C ASN A 193 -6.97 -10.12 4.11
N TYR A 194 -8.04 -10.92 4.16
CA TYR A 194 -8.52 -11.67 2.99
C TYR A 194 -9.01 -10.73 1.89
N THR A 195 -9.86 -9.75 2.22
CA THR A 195 -10.44 -8.84 1.24
C THR A 195 -9.37 -8.00 0.55
N ILE A 196 -8.39 -7.44 1.28
CA ILE A 196 -7.29 -6.65 0.71
C ILE A 196 -6.49 -7.51 -0.26
N GLY A 197 -6.17 -8.75 0.12
CA GLY A 197 -5.44 -9.64 -0.78
C GLY A 197 -6.20 -9.89 -2.08
N GLU A 198 -7.45 -10.31 -1.98
CA GLU A 198 -8.25 -10.61 -3.17
C GLU A 198 -8.56 -9.36 -4.01
N SER A 199 -8.76 -8.20 -3.38
CA SER A 199 -9.37 -7.05 -4.04
C SER A 199 -8.40 -5.91 -4.38
N VAL A 200 -7.20 -5.83 -3.78
CA VAL A 200 -6.29 -4.68 -3.99
C VAL A 200 -6.08 -4.41 -5.48
N PRO A 201 -6.20 -3.17 -5.98
CA PRO A 201 -6.09 -2.91 -7.41
C PRO A 201 -4.73 -3.32 -7.98
N LEU A 202 -4.77 -4.12 -9.05
CA LEU A 202 -3.58 -4.51 -9.82
C LEU A 202 -3.69 -4.02 -11.26
N VAL A 203 -2.55 -3.68 -11.85
CA VAL A 203 -2.44 -3.40 -13.29
C VAL A 203 -2.37 -4.75 -14.01
N ASN A 204 -3.34 -5.03 -14.88
CA ASN A 204 -3.37 -6.28 -15.63
C ASN A 204 -2.34 -6.25 -16.76
N GLY A 205 -1.74 -7.41 -17.05
CA GLY A 205 -0.69 -7.57 -18.06
C GLY A 205 -1.08 -7.38 -19.53
N GLY A 206 -2.29 -6.88 -19.82
CA GLY A 206 -2.70 -6.53 -21.17
C GLY A 206 -2.09 -5.19 -21.59
N ALA A 207 -1.12 -5.24 -22.51
CA ALA A 207 -0.57 -4.13 -23.30
C ALA A 207 -0.66 -2.71 -22.68
N SER A 208 -0.02 -2.51 -21.52
CA SER A 208 0.23 -1.15 -21.03
C SER A 208 1.43 -0.58 -21.81
N SER A 209 1.19 -0.06 -23.01
CA SER A 209 2.19 0.80 -23.66
C SER A 209 2.31 2.07 -22.82
N TRP A 210 3.45 2.27 -22.17
CA TRP A 210 3.78 3.56 -21.60
C TRP A 210 3.86 4.56 -22.74
N SER A 211 2.79 5.34 -22.94
CA SER A 211 2.86 6.52 -23.79
C SER A 211 3.86 7.47 -23.13
N SER A 212 5.06 7.56 -23.69
CA SER A 212 6.02 8.59 -23.32
C SER A 212 5.31 9.94 -23.47
N PRO A 213 5.43 10.88 -22.51
CA PRO A 213 4.98 12.23 -22.74
C PRO A 213 5.73 12.72 -23.98
N THR A 214 4.97 13.05 -25.02
CA THR A 214 5.50 13.64 -26.24
C THR A 214 6.35 14.83 -25.81
N MET A 215 7.68 14.73 -25.98
CA MET A 215 8.55 15.90 -25.88
C MET A 215 7.99 16.91 -26.88
N CYS A 216 7.41 17.99 -26.37
CA CYS A 216 6.99 19.11 -27.18
C CYS A 216 8.26 19.72 -27.76
N MET A 217 8.59 19.27 -28.97
CA MET A 217 9.69 19.73 -29.79
C MET A 217 9.28 21.09 -30.35
N LEU A 218 9.60 22.16 -29.62
CA LEU A 218 9.65 23.50 -30.21
C LEU A 218 11.05 23.70 -30.77
N CYS A 219 11.20 23.42 -32.06
CA CYS A 219 12.25 23.94 -32.89
C CYS A 219 11.88 25.36 -33.36
N VAL A 220 12.92 26.22 -33.36
CA VAL A 220 13.06 27.56 -33.98
C VAL A 220 12.41 28.72 -33.24
#